data_AF-A0AAQ0NCN4-F1
#
_entry.id   AF-A0AAQ0NCN4-F1
#
_cell.length_a   1.000
_cell.length_b   1.000
_cell.length_c   1.000
_cell.angle_alpha   90.00
_cell.angle_beta   90.00
_cell.angle_gamma   90.00
#
_symmetry.space_group_name_H-M   'P 1'
#
loop_
_entity.id
_entity.type
_entity.pdbx_description
1 polymer ?
#
loop_
_entity_poly.entity_id
_entity_poly.type
_entity_poly.pdbx_seq_one_letter_code
_entity_poly.pdbx_strand_id
1 'polypeptide(L)'
;MMSLSAEDHWIHWWCNPWQWAHSQWHDRFANARGLSVSDCDALMASRHGVFLQSLGIDPAQPPAPAEPVLRWLALTPSQREQALSLAQCICFSRNESDGPDGQWCWGLTKALRPGVWLEFEHEDARLLLGAWLGPQYWSRLRLEWPPNEVPDTPGKAPENKLQALWQAIMWRVTAA
;
A
#
# COMPACT_ATOMS: atom_id res chain seq x y z
N MET A 1 11.79 -17.75 18.24
CA MET A 1 11.08 -16.89 17.26
C MET A 1 12.10 -16.52 16.21
N MET A 2 12.12 -17.22 15.07
CA MET A 2 13.08 -16.92 14.00
C MET A 2 12.71 -15.56 13.40
N SER A 3 13.65 -14.61 13.40
CA SER A 3 13.49 -13.38 12.61
C SER A 3 13.42 -13.80 11.15
N LEU A 4 12.24 -13.70 10.55
CA LEU A 4 12.09 -13.84 9.10
C LEU A 4 12.99 -12.80 8.44
N SER A 5 13.75 -13.20 7.42
CA SER A 5 14.50 -12.23 6.62
C SER A 5 13.53 -11.31 5.86
N ALA A 6 14.00 -10.17 5.37
CA ALA A 6 13.17 -9.28 4.53
C ALA A 6 12.63 -10.01 3.29
N GLU A 7 13.40 -10.96 2.74
CA GLU A 7 12.99 -11.81 1.63
C GLU A 7 11.88 -12.80 2.04
N ASP A 8 11.98 -13.42 3.22
CA ASP A 8 10.93 -14.30 3.73
C ASP A 8 9.63 -13.53 3.96
N HIS A 9 9.72 -12.33 4.54
CA HIS A 9 8.56 -11.48 4.77
C HIS A 9 7.90 -11.05 3.45
N TRP A 10 8.72 -10.74 2.43
CA TRP A 10 8.26 -10.48 1.07
C TRP A 10 7.51 -11.68 0.46
N ILE A 11 8.09 -12.88 0.53
CA ILE A 11 7.46 -14.10 0.02
C ILE A 11 6.14 -14.36 0.74
N HIS A 12 6.13 -14.20 2.06
CA HIS A 12 4.93 -14.36 2.87
C HIS A 12 3.82 -13.39 2.46
N TRP A 13 4.15 -12.10 2.28
CA TRP A 13 3.21 -11.09 1.79
C TRP A 13 2.67 -11.41 0.41
N TRP A 14 3.52 -11.85 -0.53
CA TRP A 14 3.09 -12.17 -1.89
C TRP A 14 2.20 -13.43 -1.96
N CYS A 15 2.61 -14.48 -1.26
CA CYS A 15 1.96 -15.79 -1.33
C CYS A 15 0.72 -15.89 -0.43
N ASN A 16 0.67 -15.11 0.66
CA ASN A 16 -0.42 -15.17 1.63
C ASN A 16 -1.17 -13.83 1.81
N PRO A 17 -1.50 -13.08 0.73
CA PRO A 17 -1.90 -11.67 0.84
C PRO A 17 -3.19 -11.44 1.64
N TRP A 18 -4.00 -12.50 1.86
CA TRP A 18 -5.17 -12.44 2.73
C TRP A 18 -4.83 -12.16 4.20
N GLN A 19 -3.66 -12.54 4.68
CA GLN A 19 -3.24 -12.25 6.06
C GLN A 19 -3.03 -10.75 6.29
N TRP A 20 -2.81 -9.98 5.21
CA TRP A 20 -2.72 -8.52 5.22
C TRP A 20 -4.02 -7.84 4.79
N ALA A 21 -5.04 -8.61 4.40
CA ALA A 21 -6.27 -8.04 3.90
C ALA A 21 -7.11 -7.46 5.05
N HIS A 22 -7.66 -6.27 4.82
CA HIS A 22 -8.62 -5.64 5.71
C HIS A 22 -9.79 -6.59 6.00
N SER A 23 -10.32 -6.58 7.23
CA SER A 23 -11.38 -7.50 7.68
C SER A 23 -12.61 -7.51 6.77
N GLN A 24 -12.99 -6.35 6.22
CA GLN A 24 -14.11 -6.24 5.28
C GLN A 24 -13.94 -7.07 3.98
N TRP A 25 -12.72 -7.42 3.56
CA TRP A 25 -12.52 -8.36 2.45
C TRP A 25 -12.95 -9.79 2.84
N HIS A 26 -12.65 -10.21 4.06
CA HIS A 26 -13.07 -11.49 4.62
C HIS A 26 -14.59 -11.53 4.77
N ASP A 27 -15.20 -10.46 5.31
CA ASP A 27 -16.65 -10.36 5.45
C ASP A 27 -17.36 -10.41 4.08
N ARG A 28 -16.85 -9.67 3.10
CA ARG A 28 -17.38 -9.67 1.72
C ARG A 28 -17.31 -11.07 1.11
N PHE A 29 -16.21 -11.78 1.29
CA PHE A 29 -16.04 -13.13 0.78
C PHE A 29 -16.96 -14.13 1.49
N ALA A 30 -17.03 -14.09 2.82
CA ALA A 30 -17.90 -14.95 3.61
C ALA A 30 -19.37 -14.77 3.20
N ASN A 31 -19.83 -13.52 3.11
CA ASN A 31 -21.19 -13.19 2.66
C ASN A 31 -21.48 -13.68 1.24
N ALA A 32 -20.55 -13.49 0.30
CA ALA A 32 -20.70 -13.96 -1.08
C ALA A 32 -20.74 -15.49 -1.21
N ARG A 33 -20.19 -16.21 -0.23
CA ARG A 33 -20.17 -17.68 -0.19
C ARG A 33 -21.24 -18.28 0.74
N GLY A 34 -22.02 -17.45 1.44
CA GLY A 34 -22.97 -17.91 2.45
C GLY A 34 -22.30 -18.62 3.64
N LEU A 35 -21.06 -18.24 3.97
CA LEU A 35 -20.26 -18.82 5.04
C LEU A 35 -20.28 -17.94 6.29
N SER A 36 -20.05 -18.54 7.46
CA SER A 36 -19.67 -17.80 8.66
C SER A 36 -18.21 -17.31 8.55
N VAL A 37 -17.83 -16.30 9.33
CA VAL A 37 -16.44 -15.80 9.38
C VAL A 37 -15.47 -16.90 9.82
N SER A 38 -15.86 -17.77 10.77
CA SER A 38 -15.02 -18.89 11.21
C SER A 38 -14.81 -19.95 10.11
N ASP A 39 -15.82 -20.21 9.30
CA ASP A 39 -15.69 -21.13 8.14
C ASP A 39 -14.84 -20.50 7.04
N CYS A 40 -14.89 -19.18 6.92
CA CYS A 40 -14.04 -18.41 6.01
C CYS A 40 -12.56 -18.59 6.37
N ASP A 41 -12.16 -18.43 7.63
CA ASP A 41 -10.77 -18.60 8.06
C ASP A 41 -10.22 -20.00 7.75
N ALA A 42 -11.01 -21.05 8.00
CA ALA A 42 -10.65 -22.43 7.67
C ALA A 42 -10.53 -22.64 6.15
N LEU A 43 -11.39 -21.99 5.36
CA LEU A 43 -11.34 -22.03 3.90
C LEU A 43 -10.13 -21.26 3.35
N MET A 44 -9.74 -20.16 3.98
CA MET A 44 -8.54 -19.40 3.61
C MET A 44 -7.28 -20.22 3.80
N ALA A 45 -7.18 -21.00 4.88
CA ALA A 45 -6.04 -21.88 5.13
C ALA A 45 -5.87 -22.99 4.07
N SER A 46 -6.96 -23.49 3.48
CA SER A 46 -6.94 -24.67 2.60
C SER A 46 -7.22 -24.38 1.12
N ARG A 47 -7.93 -23.30 0.81
CA ARG A 47 -8.41 -22.92 -0.52
C ARG A 47 -8.26 -21.42 -0.80
N HIS A 48 -7.19 -20.82 -0.33
CA HIS A 48 -6.85 -19.41 -0.58
C HIS A 48 -6.92 -19.00 -2.06
N GLY A 49 -6.64 -19.91 -3.01
CA GLY A 49 -6.81 -19.63 -4.44
C GLY A 49 -8.24 -19.22 -4.83
N VAL A 50 -9.26 -19.76 -4.16
CA VAL A 50 -10.67 -19.38 -4.39
C VAL A 50 -10.96 -17.96 -3.93
N PHE A 51 -10.32 -17.52 -2.85
CA PHE A 51 -10.38 -16.14 -2.39
C PHE A 51 -9.69 -15.21 -3.37
N LEU A 52 -8.46 -15.50 -3.79
CA LEU A 52 -7.73 -14.66 -4.75
C LEU A 52 -8.51 -14.50 -6.07
N GLN A 53 -9.06 -15.59 -6.61
CA GLN A 53 -9.90 -15.54 -7.81
C GLN A 53 -11.16 -14.69 -7.61
N SER A 54 -11.79 -14.73 -6.42
CA SER A 54 -12.95 -13.88 -6.13
C SER A 54 -12.62 -12.38 -6.09
N LEU A 55 -11.34 -12.05 -5.90
CA LEU A 55 -10.80 -10.69 -5.91
C LEU A 55 -10.22 -10.28 -7.27
N GLY A 56 -10.30 -11.14 -8.28
CA GLY A 56 -9.64 -10.92 -9.58
C GLY A 56 -8.12 -10.95 -9.50
N ILE A 57 -7.55 -11.61 -8.48
CA ILE A 57 -6.10 -11.77 -8.32
C ILE A 57 -5.71 -13.15 -8.84
N ASP A 58 -4.95 -13.17 -9.93
CA ASP A 58 -4.41 -14.42 -10.45
C ASP A 58 -3.30 -14.95 -9.53
N PRO A 59 -3.35 -16.24 -9.15
CA PRO A 59 -2.22 -16.90 -8.53
C PRO A 59 -1.03 -16.88 -9.50
N ALA A 60 0.03 -16.16 -9.13
CA ALA A 60 1.21 -15.99 -9.94
C ALA A 60 2.47 -16.19 -9.08
N GLN A 61 3.56 -16.65 -9.72
CA GLN A 61 4.85 -16.74 -9.07
C GLN A 61 5.30 -15.34 -8.59
N PRO A 62 5.86 -15.21 -7.38
CA PRO A 62 6.42 -13.94 -6.92
C PRO A 62 7.46 -13.43 -7.92
N PRO A 63 7.34 -12.17 -8.37
CA PRO A 63 8.42 -11.54 -9.11
C PRO A 63 9.65 -11.37 -8.20
N ALA A 64 10.80 -11.04 -8.79
CA ALA A 64 11.96 -10.63 -8.01
C ALA A 64 11.58 -9.42 -7.13
N PRO A 65 11.90 -9.45 -5.82
CA PRO A 65 11.55 -8.35 -4.93
C PRO A 65 12.23 -7.07 -5.40
N ALA A 66 11.44 -6.02 -5.63
CA ALA A 66 11.96 -4.69 -5.90
C ALA A 66 12.28 -3.98 -4.58
N GLU A 67 13.34 -3.17 -4.57
CA GLU A 67 13.76 -2.42 -3.39
C GLU A 67 12.64 -1.56 -2.76
N PRO A 68 11.77 -0.85 -3.52
CA PRO A 68 10.64 -0.11 -2.95
C PRO A 68 9.69 -0.97 -2.10
N VAL A 69 9.38 -2.18 -2.56
CA VAL A 69 8.43 -3.05 -1.85
C VAL A 69 9.06 -3.65 -0.60
N LEU A 70 10.34 -3.99 -0.63
CA LEU A 70 11.07 -4.44 0.56
C LEU A 70 11.09 -3.35 1.64
N ARG A 71 11.36 -2.09 1.26
CA ARG A 71 11.35 -0.96 2.20
C ARG A 71 9.98 -0.72 2.79
N TRP A 72 8.93 -0.74 1.96
CA TRP A 72 7.55 -0.59 2.44
C TRP A 72 7.17 -1.69 3.43
N LEU A 73 7.52 -2.94 3.11
CA LEU A 73 7.19 -4.08 3.97
C LEU A 73 7.97 -4.09 5.29
N ALA A 74 9.17 -3.51 5.31
CA ALA A 74 9.96 -3.35 6.54
C ALA A 74 9.37 -2.33 7.53
N LEU A 75 8.45 -1.46 7.10
CA LEU A 75 7.79 -0.49 7.97
C LEU A 75 6.79 -1.17 8.90
N THR A 76 6.71 -0.68 10.14
CA THR A 76 5.62 -1.00 11.07
C THR A 76 4.27 -0.43 10.56
N PRO A 77 3.13 -0.92 11.05
CA PRO A 77 1.83 -0.35 10.69
C PRO A 77 1.74 1.16 10.93
N SER A 78 2.24 1.66 12.07
CA SER A 78 2.25 3.09 12.38
C SER A 78 3.15 3.90 11.42
N GLN A 79 4.28 3.35 11.01
CA GLN A 79 5.16 4.00 10.03
C GLN A 79 4.52 4.04 8.64
N ARG A 80 3.75 3.01 8.23
CA ARG A 80 3.00 3.01 6.97
C ARG A 80 1.90 4.06 6.96
N GLU A 81 1.14 4.15 8.05
CA GLU A 81 0.12 5.19 8.25
C GLU A 81 0.75 6.60 8.20
N GLN A 82 1.86 6.80 8.91
CA GLN A 82 2.60 8.07 8.87
C GLN A 82 3.12 8.37 7.46
N ALA A 83 3.67 7.39 6.74
CA ALA A 83 4.18 7.56 5.39
C ALA A 83 3.07 8.02 4.41
N LEU A 84 1.89 7.40 4.49
CA LEU A 84 0.73 7.80 3.68
C LEU A 84 0.23 9.20 4.06
N SER A 85 0.20 9.54 5.35
CA SER A 85 -0.16 10.87 5.83
C SER A 85 0.80 11.95 5.32
N LEU A 86 2.11 11.70 5.38
CA LEU A 86 3.13 12.61 4.83
C LEU A 86 2.98 12.78 3.32
N ALA A 87 2.76 11.69 2.57
CA ALA A 87 2.51 11.76 1.14
C ALA A 87 1.25 12.58 0.82
N GLN A 88 0.18 12.40 1.60
CA GLN A 88 -1.06 13.17 1.47
C GLN A 88 -0.80 14.66 1.68
N CYS A 89 -0.09 15.00 2.76
CA CYS A 89 0.27 16.38 3.08
C CYS A 89 1.16 17.02 2.01
N ILE A 90 2.17 16.31 1.51
CA ILE A 90 3.08 16.86 0.51
C ILE A 90 2.37 17.10 -0.82
N CYS A 91 1.53 16.17 -1.25
CA CYS A 91 0.98 16.14 -2.60
C CYS A 91 -0.34 16.91 -2.75
N PHE A 92 -1.16 16.95 -1.70
CA PHE A 92 -2.54 17.43 -1.80
C PHE A 92 -2.90 18.55 -0.81
N SER A 93 -2.08 18.84 0.20
CA SER A 93 -2.32 20.01 1.06
C SER A 93 -2.12 21.31 0.28
N ARG A 94 -3.12 22.20 0.37
CA ARG A 94 -3.12 23.52 -0.29
C ARG A 94 -2.40 24.60 0.52
N ASN A 95 -2.29 24.38 1.83
CA ASN A 95 -1.68 25.29 2.78
C ASN A 95 -0.59 24.56 3.57
N GLU A 96 0.25 25.33 4.26
CA GLU A 96 1.13 24.79 5.29
C GLU A 96 0.27 24.03 6.31
N SER A 97 0.53 22.74 6.47
CA SER A 97 -0.22 21.89 7.40
C SER A 97 0.24 22.15 8.82
N ASP A 98 -0.69 22.29 9.75
CA ASP A 98 -0.37 22.34 11.18
C ASP A 98 0.15 20.97 11.66
N GLY A 99 1.15 20.97 12.53
CA GLY A 99 1.69 19.76 13.15
C GLY A 99 3.22 19.65 13.10
N PRO A 100 3.79 18.60 13.73
CA PRO A 100 5.23 18.45 13.89
C PRO A 100 5.99 18.28 12.56
N ASP A 101 5.32 17.75 11.53
CA ASP A 101 5.90 17.55 10.20
C ASP A 101 5.47 18.64 9.18
N GLY A 102 4.66 19.62 9.59
CA GLY A 102 4.05 20.62 8.71
C GLY A 102 5.05 21.41 7.86
N GLN A 103 6.03 22.02 8.51
CA GLN A 103 7.10 22.78 7.85
C GLN A 103 7.94 21.92 6.91
N TRP A 104 8.21 20.66 7.31
CA TRP A 104 8.99 19.73 6.50
C TRP A 104 8.22 19.31 5.24
N CYS A 105 6.94 18.95 5.39
CA CYS A 105 6.05 18.66 4.27
C CYS A 105 5.97 19.84 3.32
N TRP A 106 5.80 21.05 3.84
CA TRP A 106 5.69 22.27 3.03
C TRP A 106 6.97 22.57 2.23
N GLY A 107 8.14 22.33 2.85
CA GLY A 107 9.42 22.39 2.16
C GLY A 107 9.47 21.43 0.96
N LEU A 108 9.03 20.19 1.14
CA LEU A 108 8.96 19.20 0.07
C LEU A 108 7.91 19.52 -1.00
N THR A 109 6.74 20.04 -0.62
CA THR A 109 5.72 20.51 -1.58
C THR A 109 6.32 21.56 -2.53
N LYS A 110 7.06 22.54 -2.00
CA LYS A 110 7.73 23.58 -2.80
C LYS A 110 8.83 23.01 -3.71
N ALA A 111 9.59 22.03 -3.22
CA ALA A 111 10.69 21.42 -3.96
C ALA A 111 10.21 20.47 -5.07
N LEU A 112 9.25 19.59 -4.76
CA LEU A 112 8.75 18.56 -5.68
C LEU A 112 7.74 19.13 -6.67
N ARG A 113 7.02 20.19 -6.27
CA ARG A 113 5.91 20.85 -7.00
C ARG A 113 4.87 19.85 -7.53
N PRO A 114 4.17 19.10 -6.65
CA PRO A 114 3.20 18.08 -7.06
C PRO A 114 2.14 18.58 -8.04
N GLY A 115 1.66 19.81 -7.87
CA GLY A 115 0.67 20.40 -8.79
C GLY A 115 1.14 20.64 -10.24
N VAL A 116 2.39 20.35 -10.58
CA VAL A 116 2.89 20.39 -11.97
C VAL A 116 2.81 19.01 -12.66
N TRP A 117 2.77 17.92 -11.89
CA TRP A 117 2.86 16.56 -12.43
C TRP A 117 1.81 15.59 -11.88
N LEU A 118 1.00 16.02 -10.92
CA LEU A 118 -0.19 15.30 -10.46
C LEU A 118 -1.43 15.87 -11.13
N GLU A 119 -2.26 14.95 -11.63
CA GLU A 119 -3.64 15.23 -11.97
C GLU A 119 -4.47 15.11 -10.68
N PHE A 120 -5.24 16.15 -10.36
CA PHE A 120 -6.03 16.23 -9.11
C PHE A 120 -7.36 15.46 -9.18
N GLU A 121 -7.53 14.56 -10.15
CA GLU A 121 -8.76 13.76 -10.26
C GLU A 121 -8.97 12.85 -9.05
N HIS A 122 -7.87 12.40 -8.42
CA HIS A 122 -7.90 11.54 -7.24
C HIS A 122 -6.86 12.01 -6.21
N GLU A 123 -7.30 12.75 -5.19
CA GLU A 123 -6.45 13.21 -4.07
C GLU A 123 -6.20 12.08 -3.05
N ASP A 124 -5.58 10.98 -3.51
CA ASP A 124 -5.31 9.80 -2.68
C ASP A 124 -3.85 9.35 -2.78
N ALA A 125 -3.09 9.53 -1.69
CA ALA A 125 -1.69 9.13 -1.60
C ALA A 125 -1.44 7.62 -1.80
N ARG A 126 -2.43 6.77 -1.55
CA ARG A 126 -2.31 5.31 -1.76
C ARG A 126 -2.12 4.98 -3.23
N LEU A 127 -2.69 5.79 -4.13
CA LEU A 127 -2.48 5.64 -5.58
C LEU A 127 -1.04 5.93 -5.98
N LEU A 128 -0.39 6.90 -5.32
CA LEU A 128 1.02 7.24 -5.54
C LEU A 128 1.95 6.17 -4.97
N LEU A 129 1.54 5.51 -3.88
CA LEU A 129 2.26 4.36 -3.34
C LEU A 129 2.22 3.20 -4.33
N GLY A 130 1.03 2.88 -4.86
CA GLY A 130 0.88 1.85 -5.90
C GLY A 130 1.73 2.13 -7.15
N ALA A 131 1.77 3.40 -7.58
CA ALA A 131 2.58 3.84 -8.71
C ALA A 131 4.08 3.67 -8.46
N TRP A 132 4.54 3.93 -7.24
CA TRP A 132 5.96 3.81 -6.87
C TRP A 132 6.41 2.37 -6.65
N LEU A 133 5.58 1.54 -5.99
CA LEU A 133 5.90 0.13 -5.80
C LEU A 133 5.89 -0.60 -7.14
N GLY A 134 4.90 -0.30 -7.98
CA GLY A 134 4.74 -0.88 -9.31
C GLY A 134 3.40 -1.61 -9.47
N PRO A 135 2.82 -1.61 -10.69
CA PRO A 135 1.48 -2.13 -10.94
C PRO A 135 1.32 -3.62 -10.63
N GLN A 136 2.40 -4.41 -10.71
CA GLN A 136 2.39 -5.84 -10.39
C GLN A 136 2.09 -6.13 -8.91
N TYR A 137 2.32 -5.17 -8.02
CA TYR A 137 2.08 -5.32 -6.58
C TYR A 137 0.71 -4.77 -6.16
N TRP A 138 0.08 -3.95 -7.00
CA TRP A 138 -1.11 -3.19 -6.63
C TRP A 138 -2.28 -4.06 -6.20
N SER A 139 -2.52 -5.18 -6.91
CA SER A 139 -3.66 -6.05 -6.62
C SER A 139 -3.61 -6.67 -5.23
N ARG A 140 -2.42 -6.86 -4.66
CA ARG A 140 -2.18 -7.36 -3.30
C ARG A 140 -2.10 -6.23 -2.28
N LEU A 141 -1.41 -5.13 -2.62
CA LEU A 141 -1.29 -3.96 -1.76
C LEU A 141 -2.65 -3.37 -1.38
N ARG A 142 -3.56 -3.26 -2.36
CA ARG A 142 -4.89 -2.68 -2.14
C ARG A 142 -5.74 -3.44 -1.12
N LEU A 143 -5.38 -4.70 -0.82
CA LEU A 143 -6.10 -5.49 0.18
C LEU A 143 -5.91 -4.95 1.58
N GLU A 144 -4.84 -4.20 1.85
CA GLU A 144 -4.60 -3.55 3.15
C GLU A 144 -5.71 -2.54 3.51
N TRP A 145 -6.49 -2.06 2.52
CA TRP A 145 -7.59 -1.13 2.72
C TRP A 145 -8.95 -1.79 2.45
N PRO A 146 -10.04 -1.27 3.05
CA PRO A 146 -11.42 -1.65 2.74
C PRO A 146 -11.74 -1.82 1.24
N PRO A 147 -12.61 -2.78 0.88
CA PRO A 147 -13.05 -2.95 -0.49
C PRO A 147 -13.66 -1.69 -1.09
N ASN A 148 -13.32 -1.39 -2.35
CA ASN A 148 -13.79 -0.24 -3.13
C ASN A 148 -13.32 1.14 -2.59
N GLU A 149 -12.43 1.19 -1.59
CA GLU A 149 -11.89 2.46 -1.10
C GLU A 149 -10.82 3.05 -2.02
N VAL A 150 -10.10 2.18 -2.73
CA VAL A 150 -9.13 2.55 -3.76
C VAL A 150 -9.50 1.90 -5.11
N PRO A 151 -9.24 2.57 -6.24
CA PRO A 151 -9.39 2.01 -7.58
C PRO A 151 -8.62 0.70 -7.81
N ASP A 152 -9.06 -0.11 -8.78
CA ASP A 152 -8.39 -1.36 -9.17
C ASP A 152 -7.05 -1.15 -9.90
N THR A 153 -6.74 0.09 -10.30
CA THR A 153 -5.47 0.47 -10.92
C THR A 153 -4.74 1.51 -10.07
N PRO A 154 -3.41 1.43 -9.94
CA PRO A 154 -2.66 2.45 -9.23
C PRO A 154 -2.69 3.78 -10.00
N GLY A 155 -2.27 4.86 -9.33
CA GLY A 155 -2.13 6.16 -9.97
C GLY A 155 -1.01 6.19 -11.02
N LYS A 156 -0.87 7.33 -11.68
CA LYS A 156 0.23 7.61 -12.62
C LYS A 156 0.96 8.87 -12.17
N ALA A 157 2.29 8.80 -12.14
CA ALA A 157 3.15 9.93 -11.89
C ALA A 157 4.55 9.66 -12.45
N PRO A 158 5.36 10.69 -12.73
CA PRO A 158 6.72 10.49 -13.22
C PRO A 158 7.58 9.74 -12.20
N GLU A 159 8.29 8.71 -12.67
CA GLU A 159 9.10 7.81 -11.82
C GLU A 159 10.12 8.57 -10.96
N ASN A 160 10.82 9.55 -11.56
CA ASN A 160 11.79 10.38 -10.84
C ASN A 160 11.15 11.21 -9.71
N LYS A 161 9.89 11.63 -9.87
CA LYS A 161 9.15 12.37 -8.85
C LYS A 161 8.68 11.45 -7.73
N LEU A 162 8.15 10.28 -8.07
CA LEU A 162 7.77 9.25 -7.10
C LEU A 162 8.99 8.80 -6.29
N GLN A 163 10.12 8.55 -6.95
CA GLN A 163 11.35 8.16 -6.27
C GLN A 163 11.81 9.25 -5.28
N ALA A 164 11.84 10.52 -5.70
CA ALA A 164 12.23 11.61 -4.80
C ALA A 164 11.28 11.76 -3.61
N LEU A 165 9.96 11.66 -3.84
CA LEU A 165 8.93 11.73 -2.80
C LEU A 165 9.12 10.61 -1.78
N TRP A 166 9.10 9.36 -2.23
CA TRP A 166 9.11 8.21 -1.34
C TRP A 166 10.45 8.01 -0.66
N GLN A 167 11.59 8.33 -1.27
CA GLN A 167 12.88 8.31 -0.56
C GLN A 167 12.89 9.27 0.63
N ALA A 168 12.37 10.49 0.46
CA ALA A 168 12.30 11.47 1.54
C ALA A 168 11.34 11.03 2.67
N ILE A 169 10.19 10.47 2.30
CA ILE A 169 9.21 9.95 3.28
C ILE A 169 9.77 8.74 4.03
N MET A 170 10.35 7.76 3.32
CA MET A 170 10.94 6.57 3.96
C MET A 170 11.99 7.00 4.98
N TRP A 171 12.89 7.92 4.60
CA TRP A 171 13.86 8.46 5.53
C TRP A 171 13.21 9.10 6.76
N ARG A 172 12.16 9.91 6.57
CA ARG A 172 11.46 10.61 7.67
C ARG A 172 10.83 9.64 8.67
N VAL A 173 10.20 8.56 8.21
CA VAL A 173 9.49 7.61 9.08
C VAL A 173 10.40 6.56 9.71
N THR A 174 11.58 6.30 9.15
CA THR A 174 12.56 5.35 9.73
C THR A 174 13.62 6.00 10.59
N ALA A 175 13.87 7.30 10.44
CA ALA A 175 14.85 8.04 11.24
C ALA A 175 14.29 8.62 12.55
N ALA A 176 12.98 8.48 12.76
CA ALA A 176 12.26 8.96 13.94
C ALA A 176 12.33 7.96 15.10
#